data_AF-A0A433AAH4-F1
#
_entry.id   AF-A0A433AAH4-F1
#
_cell.length_a   1.000
_cell.length_b   1.000
_cell.length_c   1.000
_cell.angle_alpha   90.00
_cell.angle_beta   90.00
_cell.angle_gamma   90.00
#
_symmetry.space_group_name_H-M   'P 1'
#
loop_
_entity.id
_entity.type
_entity.pdbx_description
1 polymer ?
#
loop_
_entity_poly.entity_id
_entity_poly.type
_entity_poly.pdbx_seq_one_letter_code
_entity_poly.pdbx_strand_id
1 'polypeptide(L)'
;MMRKLARSFLYALLSAMLIVPPSGSADARTGYYKSGWRKYHKRYRSRAGIGRDQVAVRTPIPPIPQAPPARPQKLLTRDEILASDPARLERLGGRLVVGFDSFSQVKPLVEKKAIAGIFITDHNVRGRKVEDVARDIDELQSIRRAQGLPRLIVAADQEGGYVSRLSPPLKWQPTLGMIIAKLKNDDEREKTVRQYAEAQARELERLGITMNFGPVVDLRLGSPDRDDGETRIFWRAIDKDPYIVAKVAAWYCDTLTKFNIICTLKHFPGLGRVARDTHVMSADIVAKESQLELTDWVPFRRVMTEPGIATMIGHVRLDAIDKTTPASFSDAVINRVIRPRFENDGLLITDDFSMGAVTKSRDGLGGAAVKALNAGVDLILLCTVDQSFDILMSALLEADRNGEIALARENETRERLKRYVFVDDRDLPPPAPVQAQQNSPPPARPN
;
A
#
# COMPACT_ATOMS: atom_id res chain seq x y z
N MET A 1 48.98 -23.14 57.37
CA MET A 1 49.72 -22.78 56.15
C MET A 1 49.60 -21.27 55.96
N MET A 2 50.73 -20.58 55.74
CA MET A 2 51.04 -19.14 55.94
C MET A 2 50.01 -18.17 55.31
N ARG A 3 49.39 -17.25 56.06
CA ARG A 3 49.79 -15.84 56.42
C ARG A 3 50.08 -14.88 55.24
N LYS A 4 49.16 -13.89 55.11
CA LYS A 4 49.33 -12.42 54.93
C LYS A 4 50.08 -11.90 53.69
N LEU A 5 49.52 -10.92 52.96
CA LEU A 5 49.58 -9.48 53.26
C LEU A 5 48.78 -8.65 52.24
N ALA A 6 48.09 -7.64 52.77
CA ALA A 6 47.53 -6.49 52.06
C ALA A 6 48.47 -5.27 52.19
N ARG A 7 48.35 -4.30 51.28
CA ARG A 7 48.68 -2.85 51.43
C ARG A 7 48.19 -2.14 50.15
N SER A 8 47.10 -1.37 50.16
CA SER A 8 46.86 -0.01 50.71
C SER A 8 47.31 1.11 49.75
N PHE A 9 46.33 1.85 49.18
CA PHE A 9 46.03 3.30 49.38
C PHE A 9 47.04 4.25 48.70
N LEU A 10 46.65 5.27 47.92
CA LEU A 10 45.98 6.50 48.37
C LEU A 10 45.54 7.40 47.17
N TYR A 11 44.34 8.00 47.28
CA TYR A 11 43.77 9.34 46.91
C TYR A 11 44.60 10.36 46.07
N ALA A 12 44.09 11.40 45.38
CA ALA A 12 42.80 12.14 45.24
C ALA A 12 43.03 13.28 44.19
N LEU A 13 42.14 13.53 43.22
CA LEU A 13 41.16 14.65 43.11
C LEU A 13 41.65 16.08 42.75
N LEU A 14 40.92 16.69 41.79
CA LEU A 14 40.66 18.12 41.46
C LEU A 14 41.84 18.96 40.91
N SER A 15 41.69 19.92 39.98
CA SER A 15 40.56 20.53 39.27
C SER A 15 41.09 21.49 38.17
N ALA A 16 40.30 21.66 37.10
CA ALA A 16 40.07 22.86 36.27
C ALA A 16 41.22 23.78 35.79
N MET A 17 41.34 23.95 34.46
CA MET A 17 40.98 25.22 33.79
C MET A 17 40.99 25.13 32.25
N LEU A 18 39.95 25.77 31.68
CA LEU A 18 39.68 26.21 30.32
C LEU A 18 40.89 26.59 29.45
N ILE A 19 40.96 26.04 28.22
CA ILE A 19 41.39 26.75 26.98
C ILE A 19 40.64 26.14 25.77
N VAL A 20 39.87 26.98 25.06
CA VAL A 20 39.39 26.83 23.67
C VAL A 20 40.50 27.36 22.75
N PRO A 21 40.93 26.73 21.62
CA PRO A 21 40.26 26.81 20.29
C PRO A 21 40.69 25.68 19.29
N PRO A 22 40.53 25.80 17.94
CA PRO A 22 39.53 26.50 17.14
C PRO A 22 38.71 25.58 16.22
N SER A 23 37.62 26.17 15.73
CA SER A 23 36.83 25.81 14.56
C SER A 23 37.65 25.55 13.28
N GLY A 24 37.28 24.51 12.53
CA GLY A 24 37.54 24.42 11.09
C GLY A 24 38.14 23.10 10.61
N SER A 25 37.28 22.19 10.14
CA SER A 25 37.51 21.26 9.00
C SER A 25 36.46 20.15 8.99
N ALA A 26 35.21 20.53 8.72
CA ALA A 26 34.20 19.59 8.22
C ALA A 26 34.38 19.47 6.70
N ASP A 27 35.42 18.78 6.24
CA ASP A 27 35.49 18.35 4.83
C ASP A 27 36.53 17.24 4.62
N ALA A 28 36.11 15.99 4.88
CA ALA A 28 36.77 14.78 4.37
C ALA A 28 35.89 13.55 4.59
N ARG A 29 34.59 13.60 4.24
CA ARG A 29 33.73 12.39 4.18
C ARG A 29 32.49 12.52 3.28
N THR A 30 32.50 13.48 2.36
CA THR A 30 31.36 13.87 1.50
C THR A 30 31.67 13.79 0.00
N GLY A 31 32.88 13.34 -0.38
CA GLY A 31 33.38 13.39 -1.77
C GLY A 31 33.05 12.20 -2.68
N TYR A 32 32.67 11.04 -2.15
CA TYR A 32 32.54 9.81 -2.96
C TYR A 32 31.10 9.41 -3.37
N TYR A 33 30.07 10.10 -2.88
CA TYR A 33 28.66 9.69 -3.08
C TYR A 33 27.84 10.60 -4.01
N LYS A 34 28.44 11.62 -4.62
CA LYS A 34 27.72 12.58 -5.51
C LYS A 34 27.73 12.22 -7.00
N SER A 35 28.59 11.31 -7.46
CA SER A 35 28.81 11.08 -8.90
C SER A 35 27.83 10.08 -9.54
N GLY A 36 27.37 9.06 -8.82
CA GLY A 36 26.40 8.08 -9.33
C GLY A 36 24.96 8.61 -9.41
N TRP A 37 24.53 9.37 -8.40
CA TRP A 37 23.13 9.77 -8.23
C TRP A 37 22.66 10.93 -9.13
N ARG A 38 23.57 11.82 -9.57
CA ARG A 38 23.21 12.86 -10.58
C ARG A 38 22.84 12.25 -11.93
N LYS A 39 23.33 11.05 -12.28
CA LYS A 39 22.98 10.37 -13.54
C LYS A 39 21.56 9.79 -13.52
N TYR A 40 21.06 9.33 -12.36
CA TYR A 40 19.73 8.73 -12.22
C TYR A 40 18.61 9.78 -12.41
N HIS A 41 18.73 10.96 -11.80
CA HIS A 41 17.75 12.05 -11.97
C HIS A 41 17.79 12.74 -13.36
N LYS A 42 18.94 12.76 -14.04
CA LYS A 42 19.07 13.49 -15.32
C LYS A 42 18.40 12.76 -16.49
N ARG A 43 18.26 11.43 -16.42
CA ARG A 43 17.66 10.60 -17.48
C ARG A 43 16.12 10.62 -17.49
N TYR A 44 15.49 10.84 -16.33
CA TYR A 44 14.02 10.93 -16.23
C TYR A 44 13.49 12.35 -16.43
N ARG A 45 14.24 13.40 -16.06
CA ARG A 45 13.86 14.79 -16.31
C ARG A 45 13.86 15.20 -17.79
N SER A 46 14.59 14.51 -18.67
CA SER A 46 14.63 14.87 -20.09
C SER A 46 13.51 14.25 -20.92
N ARG A 47 12.63 13.42 -20.33
CA ARG A 47 11.46 12.83 -21.01
C ARG A 47 10.12 13.41 -20.56
N ALA A 48 10.06 14.03 -19.38
CA ALA A 48 8.89 14.79 -18.93
C ALA A 48 9.22 16.29 -19.05
N GLY A 49 8.69 16.96 -20.06
CA GLY A 49 8.84 18.41 -20.28
C GLY A 49 8.11 19.24 -19.23
N ILE A 50 8.47 19.09 -17.95
CA ILE A 50 7.90 19.85 -16.84
C ILE A 50 8.80 21.05 -16.61
N GLY A 51 8.42 22.17 -17.23
CA GLY A 51 8.98 23.48 -16.93
C GLY A 51 8.81 23.79 -15.45
N ARG A 52 9.90 24.24 -14.81
CA ARG A 52 9.80 24.99 -13.56
C ARG A 52 9.14 26.31 -13.92
N ASP A 53 7.90 26.50 -13.50
CA ASP A 53 7.32 27.77 -13.05
C ASP A 53 5.81 27.61 -12.97
N GLN A 54 5.34 27.25 -11.76
CA GLN A 54 4.05 27.63 -11.19
C GLN A 54 3.94 26.94 -9.82
N VAL A 55 4.31 27.67 -8.76
CA VAL A 55 3.90 27.31 -7.40
C VAL A 55 2.40 27.57 -7.35
N ALA A 56 1.60 26.52 -7.56
CA ALA A 56 0.15 26.60 -7.43
C ALA A 56 -0.18 27.03 -6.00
N VAL A 57 -0.75 28.22 -5.86
CA VAL A 57 -1.33 28.71 -4.61
C VAL A 57 -2.43 27.73 -4.22
N ARG A 58 -2.19 26.92 -3.18
CA ARG A 58 -3.20 25.97 -2.66
C ARG A 58 -4.33 26.77 -2.03
N THR A 59 -5.52 26.66 -2.59
CA THR A 59 -6.76 27.17 -2.00
C THR A 59 -6.96 26.54 -0.62
N PRO A 60 -7.39 27.28 0.41
CA PRO A 60 -7.71 26.69 1.71
C PRO A 60 -8.79 25.62 1.52
N ILE A 61 -8.50 24.40 1.98
CA ILE A 61 -9.50 23.33 2.02
C ILE A 61 -10.58 23.80 3.01
N PRO A 62 -11.87 23.81 2.64
CA PRO A 62 -12.93 24.18 3.57
C PRO A 62 -12.88 23.29 4.81
N PRO A 63 -13.30 23.78 6.00
CA PRO A 63 -13.27 23.00 7.22
C PRO A 63 -13.99 21.67 6.99
N ILE A 64 -13.27 20.57 7.28
CA ILE A 64 -13.80 19.22 7.24
C ILE A 64 -15.03 19.19 8.15
N PRO A 65 -16.16 18.61 7.72
CA PRO A 65 -17.29 18.39 8.61
C PRO A 65 -16.77 17.76 9.92
N GLN A 66 -17.21 18.29 11.06
CA GLN A 66 -16.94 17.64 12.35
C GLN A 66 -17.35 16.16 12.23
N ALA A 67 -16.62 15.27 12.93
CA ALA A 67 -16.81 13.82 12.84
C ALA A 67 -18.30 13.46 12.70
N PRO A 68 -18.68 12.59 11.75
CA PRO A 68 -20.08 12.34 11.45
C PRO A 68 -20.82 11.97 12.74
N PRO A 69 -21.99 12.55 12.99
CA PRO A 69 -22.71 12.34 14.24
C PRO A 69 -23.05 10.85 14.38
N ALA A 70 -22.84 10.30 15.59
CA ALA A 70 -23.27 8.94 15.91
C ALA A 70 -24.80 8.88 15.83
N ARG A 71 -25.32 8.37 14.71
CA ARG A 71 -26.75 8.22 14.44
C ARG A 71 -27.06 6.78 14.07
N PRO A 72 -28.26 6.27 14.39
CA PRO A 72 -28.71 4.99 13.87
C PRO A 72 -28.74 5.07 12.34
N GLN A 73 -27.84 4.35 11.68
CA GLN A 73 -27.81 4.28 10.22
C GLN A 73 -28.89 3.32 9.76
N LYS A 74 -29.70 3.74 8.77
CA LYS A 74 -30.60 2.79 8.09
C LYS A 74 -29.71 1.86 7.28
N LEU A 75 -29.59 0.60 7.71
CA LEU A 75 -28.94 -0.43 6.92
C LEU A 75 -29.82 -0.73 5.70
N LEU A 76 -29.28 -0.47 4.51
CA LEU A 76 -29.89 -0.84 3.25
C LEU A 76 -29.50 -2.28 2.89
N THR A 77 -30.42 -2.98 2.24
CA THR A 77 -30.13 -4.25 1.57
C THR A 77 -29.27 -4.02 0.33
N ARG A 78 -28.60 -5.08 -0.15
CA ARG A 78 -27.84 -5.04 -1.41
C ARG A 78 -28.69 -4.52 -2.59
N ASP A 79 -29.94 -4.94 -2.70
CA ASP A 79 -30.83 -4.51 -3.79
C ASP A 79 -31.20 -3.03 -3.68
N GLU A 80 -31.49 -2.53 -2.47
CA GLU A 80 -31.72 -1.09 -2.24
C GLU A 80 -30.47 -0.27 -2.56
N ILE A 81 -29.27 -0.78 -2.25
CA ILE A 81 -28.00 -0.13 -2.59
C ILE A 81 -27.84 -0.05 -4.11
N LEU A 82 -28.03 -1.15 -4.83
CA LEU A 82 -27.87 -1.21 -6.28
C LEU A 82 -28.99 -0.48 -7.06
N ALA A 83 -30.10 -0.20 -6.39
CA ALA A 83 -31.20 0.63 -6.89
C ALA A 83 -31.10 2.11 -6.48
N SER A 84 -30.06 2.50 -5.73
CA SER A 84 -29.82 3.90 -5.36
C SER A 84 -29.48 4.76 -6.58
N ASP A 85 -29.47 6.09 -6.41
CA ASP A 85 -29.13 7.03 -7.47
C ASP A 85 -27.82 6.63 -8.19
N PRO A 86 -27.85 6.37 -9.51
CA PRO A 86 -26.69 5.82 -10.22
C PRO A 86 -25.45 6.71 -10.16
N ALA A 87 -25.61 8.03 -10.21
CA ALA A 87 -24.48 8.97 -10.18
C ALA A 87 -23.83 8.99 -8.79
N ARG A 88 -24.63 8.98 -7.72
CA ARG A 88 -24.13 8.87 -6.35
C ARG A 88 -23.44 7.51 -6.11
N LEU A 89 -24.05 6.42 -6.57
CA LEU A 89 -23.49 5.09 -6.41
C LEU A 89 -22.14 4.95 -7.14
N GLU A 90 -22.03 5.49 -8.36
CA GLU A 90 -20.78 5.53 -9.12
C GLU A 90 -19.69 6.33 -8.40
N ARG A 91 -20.03 7.53 -7.87
CA ARG A 91 -19.08 8.39 -7.15
C ARG A 91 -18.50 7.72 -5.91
N LEU A 92 -19.37 7.15 -5.06
CA LEU A 92 -18.96 6.51 -3.81
C LEU A 92 -18.33 5.14 -4.07
N GLY A 93 -18.90 4.35 -4.98
CA GLY A 93 -18.40 3.06 -5.40
C GLY A 93 -17.03 3.14 -6.06
N GLY A 94 -16.76 4.20 -6.82
CA GLY A 94 -15.45 4.53 -7.39
C GLY A 94 -14.32 4.75 -6.37
N ARG A 95 -14.57 4.51 -5.08
CA ARG A 95 -13.62 4.57 -3.97
C ARG A 95 -13.38 3.22 -3.30
N LEU A 96 -14.04 2.15 -3.74
CA LEU A 96 -14.03 0.85 -3.05
C LEU A 96 -13.34 -0.23 -3.88
N VAL A 97 -12.40 -0.94 -3.26
CA VAL A 97 -11.83 -2.18 -3.79
C VAL A 97 -12.32 -3.32 -2.90
N VAL A 98 -13.02 -4.29 -3.47
CA VAL A 98 -13.72 -5.33 -2.69
C VAL A 98 -13.20 -6.74 -2.95
N GLY A 99 -13.00 -7.53 -1.91
CA GLY A 99 -12.87 -8.98 -2.03
C GLY A 99 -14.23 -9.63 -2.24
N PHE A 100 -14.26 -10.86 -2.74
CA PHE A 100 -15.51 -11.53 -3.15
C PHE A 100 -15.34 -13.05 -3.16
N ASP A 101 -16.43 -13.81 -3.04
CA ASP A 101 -16.39 -15.28 -3.04
C ASP A 101 -16.40 -15.84 -4.47
N SER A 102 -17.23 -15.25 -5.34
CA SER A 102 -17.38 -15.69 -6.73
C SER A 102 -17.55 -14.54 -7.71
N PHE A 103 -17.10 -14.73 -8.95
CA PHE A 103 -17.22 -13.72 -9.99
C PHE A 103 -18.68 -13.32 -10.28
N SER A 104 -19.63 -14.26 -10.14
CA SER A 104 -21.06 -13.97 -10.26
C SER A 104 -21.60 -13.07 -9.15
N GLN A 105 -21.04 -13.15 -7.93
CA GLN A 105 -21.43 -12.29 -6.81
C GLN A 105 -20.98 -10.84 -7.00
N VAL A 106 -19.78 -10.62 -7.57
CA VAL A 106 -19.20 -9.27 -7.74
C VAL A 106 -19.62 -8.60 -9.05
N LYS A 107 -19.99 -9.38 -10.07
CA LYS A 107 -20.41 -8.85 -11.39
C LYS A 107 -21.51 -7.78 -11.31
N PRO A 108 -22.61 -7.95 -10.53
CA PRO A 108 -23.62 -6.90 -10.39
C PRO A 108 -23.08 -5.58 -9.84
N LEU A 109 -22.06 -5.61 -8.96
CA LEU A 109 -21.42 -4.40 -8.46
C LEU A 109 -20.65 -3.68 -9.57
N VAL A 110 -19.99 -4.44 -10.45
CA VAL A 110 -19.32 -3.87 -11.63
C VAL A 110 -20.34 -3.29 -12.59
N GLU A 111 -21.42 -4.01 -12.91
CA GLU A 111 -22.50 -3.56 -13.81
C GLU A 111 -23.18 -2.28 -13.34
N LYS A 112 -23.32 -2.11 -12.02
CA LYS A 112 -23.90 -0.92 -11.38
C LYS A 112 -22.89 0.17 -11.04
N LYS A 113 -21.62 0.00 -11.44
CA LYS A 113 -20.52 0.93 -11.14
C LYS A 113 -20.30 1.18 -9.64
N ALA A 114 -20.70 0.22 -8.80
CA ALA A 114 -20.72 0.34 -7.35
C ALA A 114 -19.35 0.11 -6.68
N ILE A 115 -18.31 -0.17 -7.46
CA ILE A 115 -16.94 -0.42 -7.00
C ILE A 115 -15.92 0.17 -7.97
N ALA A 116 -14.70 0.46 -7.49
CA ALA A 116 -13.53 0.84 -8.29
C ALA A 116 -12.72 -0.38 -8.72
N GLY A 117 -12.75 -1.44 -7.90
CA GLY A 117 -11.93 -2.61 -8.11
C GLY A 117 -12.35 -3.83 -7.33
N ILE A 118 -11.67 -4.92 -7.63
CA ILE A 118 -11.79 -6.20 -6.96
C ILE A 118 -10.45 -6.60 -6.34
N PHE A 119 -10.48 -7.37 -5.26
CA PHE A 119 -9.33 -7.94 -4.59
C PHE A 119 -9.38 -9.47 -4.69
N ILE A 120 -8.35 -10.05 -5.30
CA ILE A 120 -8.25 -11.49 -5.57
C ILE A 120 -7.29 -12.12 -4.58
N THR A 121 -7.73 -13.22 -3.98
CA THR A 121 -6.94 -14.01 -3.03
C THR A 121 -6.91 -15.49 -3.41
N ASP A 122 -6.40 -16.34 -2.52
CA ASP A 122 -6.23 -17.76 -2.76
C ASP A 122 -7.56 -18.50 -3.01
N HIS A 123 -8.67 -18.13 -2.37
CA HIS A 123 -9.94 -18.82 -2.60
C HIS A 123 -10.52 -18.56 -3.99
N ASN A 124 -10.19 -17.43 -4.63
CA ASN A 124 -10.64 -17.12 -5.98
C ASN A 124 -9.87 -17.91 -7.06
N VAL A 125 -8.65 -18.37 -6.76
CA VAL A 125 -7.74 -18.99 -7.74
C VAL A 125 -7.40 -20.45 -7.45
N ARG A 126 -7.53 -20.90 -6.20
CA ARG A 126 -7.18 -22.26 -5.78
C ARG A 126 -7.95 -23.29 -6.60
N GLY A 127 -7.21 -24.24 -7.20
CA GLY A 127 -7.77 -25.32 -8.01
C GLY A 127 -8.23 -24.88 -9.41
N ARG A 128 -8.03 -23.62 -9.79
CA ARG A 128 -8.40 -23.09 -11.11
C ARG A 128 -7.17 -22.93 -12.01
N LYS A 129 -7.40 -22.99 -13.32
CA LYS A 129 -6.39 -22.61 -14.32
C LYS A 129 -6.31 -21.08 -14.39
N VAL A 130 -5.11 -20.56 -14.62
CA VAL A 130 -4.89 -19.11 -14.75
C VAL A 130 -5.71 -18.53 -15.90
N GLU A 131 -5.85 -19.27 -16.99
CA GLU A 131 -6.60 -18.86 -18.18
C GLU A 131 -8.11 -18.74 -17.92
N ASP A 132 -8.65 -19.49 -16.94
CA ASP A 132 -10.05 -19.38 -16.56
C ASP A 132 -10.29 -18.17 -15.66
N VAL A 133 -9.38 -17.91 -14.70
CA VAL A 133 -9.46 -16.72 -13.85
C VAL A 133 -9.25 -15.44 -14.67
N ALA A 134 -8.29 -15.44 -15.60
CA ALA A 134 -8.04 -14.32 -16.50
C ALA A 134 -9.26 -14.00 -17.36
N ARG A 135 -9.98 -15.03 -17.85
CA ARG A 135 -11.21 -14.86 -18.62
C ARG A 135 -12.32 -14.20 -17.81
N ASP A 136 -12.49 -14.59 -16.55
CA ASP A 136 -13.49 -13.95 -15.67
C ASP A 136 -13.14 -12.48 -15.40
N ILE A 137 -11.84 -12.18 -15.22
CA ILE A 137 -11.36 -10.80 -15.04
C ILE A 137 -11.60 -9.98 -16.31
N ASP A 138 -11.30 -10.54 -17.48
CA ASP A 138 -11.51 -9.90 -18.78
C ASP A 138 -13.00 -9.61 -19.06
N GLU A 139 -13.90 -10.46 -18.58
CA GLU A 139 -15.35 -10.21 -18.64
C GLU A 139 -15.71 -8.95 -17.83
N LEU A 140 -15.22 -8.84 -16.58
CA LEU A 140 -15.45 -7.66 -15.75
C LEU A 140 -14.82 -6.39 -16.34
N GLN A 141 -13.63 -6.51 -16.93
CA GLN A 141 -12.99 -5.41 -17.65
C GLN A 141 -13.80 -4.97 -18.88
N SER A 142 -14.41 -5.92 -19.60
CA SER A 142 -15.25 -5.61 -20.76
C SER A 142 -16.51 -4.84 -20.36
N ILE A 143 -17.14 -5.21 -19.25
CA ILE A 143 -18.27 -4.45 -18.66
C ILE A 143 -17.80 -3.02 -18.31
N ARG A 144 -16.66 -2.90 -17.63
CA ARG A 144 -16.11 -1.61 -17.22
C ARG A 144 -15.80 -0.70 -18.42
N ARG A 145 -15.23 -1.26 -19.50
CA ARG A 145 -14.95 -0.53 -20.73
C ARG A 145 -16.23 -0.08 -21.43
N ALA A 146 -17.25 -0.93 -21.50
CA ALA A 146 -18.55 -0.58 -22.10
C ALA A 146 -19.27 0.55 -21.35
N GLN A 147 -18.97 0.73 -20.06
CA GLN A 147 -19.47 1.84 -19.24
C GLN A 147 -18.73 3.17 -19.47
N GLY A 148 -17.66 3.19 -20.30
CA GLY A 148 -16.81 4.36 -20.51
C GLY A 148 -15.98 4.75 -19.30
N LEU A 149 -15.74 3.80 -18.38
CA LEU A 149 -15.01 4.02 -17.15
C LEU A 149 -13.55 3.60 -17.27
N PRO A 150 -12.67 4.13 -16.38
CA PRO A 150 -11.30 3.63 -16.21
C PRO A 150 -11.28 2.11 -15.99
N ARG A 151 -10.17 1.43 -16.34
CA ARG A 151 -10.04 -0.02 -16.08
C ARG A 151 -10.36 -0.35 -14.63
N LEU A 152 -10.99 -1.50 -14.43
CA LEU A 152 -11.26 -2.03 -13.10
C LEU A 152 -9.92 -2.31 -12.42
N ILE A 153 -9.74 -1.81 -11.19
CA ILE A 153 -8.57 -2.19 -10.40
C ILE A 153 -8.71 -3.67 -10.04
N VAL A 154 -7.72 -4.47 -10.38
CA VAL A 154 -7.63 -5.88 -9.98
C VAL A 154 -6.44 -6.00 -9.06
N ALA A 155 -6.71 -6.05 -7.76
CA ALA A 155 -5.71 -6.05 -6.71
C ALA A 155 -5.42 -7.48 -6.22
N ALA A 156 -4.20 -7.73 -5.76
CA ALA A 156 -3.82 -8.99 -5.11
C ALA A 156 -2.68 -8.79 -4.10
N ASP A 157 -2.54 -9.77 -3.20
CA ASP A 157 -1.44 -9.89 -2.25
C ASP A 157 -0.42 -10.95 -2.72
N GLN A 158 0.45 -10.56 -3.65
CA GLN A 158 1.55 -11.40 -4.13
C GLN A 158 2.89 -10.78 -3.72
N GLU A 159 3.24 -10.89 -2.43
CA GLU A 159 4.50 -10.39 -1.86
C GLU A 159 5.67 -11.35 -2.07
N GLY A 160 5.35 -12.65 -2.19
CA GLY A 160 6.31 -13.75 -2.04
C GLY A 160 6.33 -14.33 -0.63
N GLY A 161 6.91 -15.51 -0.48
CA GLY A 161 6.96 -16.24 0.78
C GLY A 161 5.57 -16.63 1.26
N TYR A 162 5.28 -16.36 2.53
CA TYR A 162 4.01 -16.70 3.18
C TYR A 162 2.80 -16.00 2.55
N VAL A 163 2.99 -14.79 2.01
CA VAL A 163 1.92 -14.00 1.39
C VAL A 163 2.08 -14.07 -0.13
N SER A 164 1.78 -15.26 -0.67
CA SER A 164 1.75 -15.55 -2.10
C SER A 164 0.35 -16.01 -2.47
N ARG A 165 -0.65 -15.13 -2.35
CA ARG A 165 -2.08 -15.51 -2.41
C ARG A 165 -2.49 -16.10 -3.75
N LEU A 166 -1.73 -15.87 -4.81
CA LEU A 166 -2.04 -16.37 -6.15
C LEU A 166 -1.30 -17.68 -6.49
N SER A 167 -0.54 -18.26 -5.56
CA SER A 167 0.14 -19.55 -5.73
C SER A 167 -0.71 -20.70 -5.12
N PRO A 168 -0.77 -21.92 -5.71
CA PRO A 168 0.02 -22.44 -6.82
C PRO A 168 -0.42 -22.17 -8.29
N PRO A 169 -1.51 -21.43 -8.62
CA PRO A 169 -1.76 -21.05 -10.02
C PRO A 169 -0.62 -20.21 -10.64
N LEU A 170 -0.05 -19.30 -9.85
CA LEU A 170 1.17 -18.56 -10.17
C LEU A 170 2.38 -19.17 -9.46
N LYS A 171 3.56 -19.01 -10.05
CA LYS A 171 4.83 -19.47 -9.47
C LYS A 171 5.07 -18.86 -8.08
N TRP A 172 5.30 -19.72 -7.09
CA TRP A 172 5.75 -19.27 -5.77
C TRP A 172 7.17 -18.69 -5.85
N GLN A 173 7.40 -17.58 -5.16
CA GLN A 173 8.70 -16.94 -5.02
C GLN A 173 9.02 -16.73 -3.53
N PRO A 174 10.29 -16.76 -3.11
CA PRO A 174 10.66 -16.43 -1.73
C PRO A 174 10.40 -14.94 -1.42
N THR A 175 10.44 -14.55 -0.15
CA THR A 175 10.34 -13.11 0.21
C THR A 175 11.57 -12.35 -0.30
N LEU A 176 11.38 -11.07 -0.62
CA LEU A 176 12.50 -10.17 -0.95
C LEU A 176 13.55 -10.16 0.16
N GLY A 177 13.14 -10.23 1.43
CA GLY A 177 14.07 -10.30 2.57
C GLY A 177 14.98 -11.53 2.54
N MET A 178 14.49 -12.70 2.15
CA MET A 178 15.29 -13.93 2.02
C MET A 178 16.31 -13.84 0.87
N ILE A 179 15.96 -13.13 -0.20
CA ILE A 179 16.84 -12.91 -1.35
C ILE A 179 17.96 -11.94 -0.96
N ILE A 180 17.58 -10.78 -0.42
CA ILE A 180 18.52 -9.68 -0.13
C ILE A 180 19.52 -10.07 0.95
N ALA A 181 19.12 -10.89 1.93
CA ALA A 181 20.01 -11.39 2.98
C ALA A 181 21.24 -12.17 2.44
N LYS A 182 21.18 -12.69 1.22
CA LYS A 182 22.27 -13.45 0.59
C LYS A 182 23.22 -12.59 -0.25
N LEU A 183 22.90 -11.31 -0.46
CA LEU A 183 23.59 -10.43 -1.41
C LEU A 183 24.39 -9.34 -0.69
N LYS A 184 25.63 -9.10 -1.13
CA LYS A 184 26.60 -8.29 -0.39
C LYS A 184 26.64 -6.83 -0.84
N ASN A 185 26.42 -6.55 -2.11
CA ASN A 185 26.51 -5.21 -2.69
C ASN A 185 25.21 -4.82 -3.41
N ASP A 186 25.07 -3.52 -3.70
CA ASP A 186 23.84 -2.98 -4.28
C ASP A 186 23.65 -3.37 -5.75
N ASP A 187 24.71 -3.58 -6.52
CA ASP A 187 24.62 -3.96 -7.94
C ASP A 187 24.01 -5.37 -8.09
N GLU A 188 24.44 -6.32 -7.25
CA GLU A 188 23.85 -7.65 -7.16
C GLU A 188 22.39 -7.59 -6.72
N ARG A 189 22.09 -6.79 -5.67
CA ARG A 189 20.72 -6.63 -5.17
C ARG A 189 19.80 -6.04 -6.24
N GLU A 190 20.22 -4.98 -6.92
CA GLU A 190 19.43 -4.35 -7.98
C GLU A 190 19.11 -5.36 -9.08
N LYS A 191 20.14 -6.05 -9.59
CA LYS A 191 19.97 -7.05 -10.65
C LYS A 191 18.98 -8.16 -10.22
N THR A 192 19.15 -8.72 -9.02
CA THR A 192 18.31 -9.81 -8.55
C THR A 192 16.87 -9.35 -8.25
N VAL A 193 16.68 -8.16 -7.66
CA VAL A 193 15.33 -7.62 -7.38
C VAL A 193 14.58 -7.35 -8.67
N ARG A 194 15.23 -6.79 -9.69
CA ARG A 194 14.59 -6.55 -10.99
C ARG A 194 14.19 -7.86 -11.66
N GLN A 195 15.07 -8.85 -11.69
CA GLN A 195 14.73 -10.18 -12.23
C GLN A 195 13.58 -10.85 -11.47
N TYR A 196 13.58 -10.73 -10.14
CA TYR A 196 12.50 -11.21 -9.29
C TYR A 196 11.16 -10.53 -9.64
N ALA A 197 11.17 -9.20 -9.71
CA ALA A 197 9.99 -8.39 -9.96
C ALA A 197 9.46 -8.58 -11.39
N GLU A 198 10.34 -8.71 -12.39
CA GLU A 198 9.95 -9.03 -13.78
C GLU A 198 9.26 -10.39 -13.87
N ALA A 199 9.79 -11.42 -13.21
CA ALA A 199 9.15 -12.73 -13.19
C ALA A 199 7.77 -12.69 -12.53
N GLN A 200 7.64 -11.95 -11.43
CA GLN A 200 6.36 -11.77 -10.75
C GLN A 200 5.37 -10.97 -11.60
N ALA A 201 5.81 -9.87 -12.18
CA ALA A 201 4.99 -8.98 -12.98
C ALA A 201 4.40 -9.69 -14.20
N ARG A 202 5.16 -10.57 -14.87
CA ARG A 202 4.66 -11.39 -15.98
C ARG A 202 3.54 -12.34 -15.56
N GLU A 203 3.68 -12.98 -14.40
CA GLU A 203 2.65 -13.89 -13.88
C GLU A 203 1.39 -13.12 -13.45
N LEU A 204 1.56 -11.93 -12.85
CA LEU A 204 0.46 -11.03 -12.48
C LEU A 204 -0.29 -10.49 -13.71
N GLU A 205 0.44 -10.04 -14.73
CA GLU A 205 -0.11 -9.57 -16.00
C GLU A 205 -0.88 -10.68 -16.71
N ARG A 206 -0.35 -11.92 -16.71
CA ARG A 206 -1.02 -13.10 -17.30
C ARG A 206 -2.37 -13.39 -16.66
N LEU A 207 -2.53 -13.10 -15.37
CA LEU A 207 -3.81 -13.24 -14.68
C LEU A 207 -4.71 -12.01 -14.88
N GLY A 208 -4.17 -10.85 -15.26
CA GLY A 208 -4.92 -9.59 -15.39
C GLY A 208 -4.88 -8.69 -14.15
N ILE A 209 -3.93 -8.92 -13.23
CA ILE A 209 -3.72 -8.06 -12.05
C ILE A 209 -3.19 -6.69 -12.48
N THR A 210 -3.79 -5.62 -11.97
CA THR A 210 -3.38 -4.23 -12.25
C THR A 210 -2.77 -3.53 -11.03
N MET A 211 -2.91 -4.10 -9.84
CA MET A 211 -2.35 -3.57 -8.59
C MET A 211 -1.84 -4.70 -7.72
N ASN A 212 -0.59 -4.64 -7.29
CA ASN A 212 -0.05 -5.58 -6.32
C ASN A 212 0.14 -4.87 -4.98
N PHE A 213 -0.34 -5.49 -3.90
CA PHE A 213 -0.13 -5.04 -2.54
C PHE A 213 1.25 -5.49 -2.05
N GLY A 214 2.29 -4.98 -2.69
CA GLY A 214 3.68 -5.19 -2.34
C GLY A 214 4.54 -4.09 -2.96
N PRO A 215 5.74 -3.84 -2.40
CA PRO A 215 6.41 -4.64 -1.37
C PRO A 215 6.08 -4.18 0.05
N VAL A 216 6.33 -5.08 1.01
CA VAL A 216 6.34 -4.73 2.44
C VAL A 216 7.59 -3.91 2.74
N VAL A 217 7.39 -2.65 3.09
CA VAL A 217 8.46 -1.71 3.46
C VAL A 217 8.53 -1.42 4.96
N ASP A 218 7.72 -2.14 5.74
CA ASP A 218 7.90 -2.23 7.18
C ASP A 218 9.32 -2.75 7.51
N LEU A 219 9.94 -2.16 8.54
CA LEU A 219 11.29 -2.56 8.93
C LEU A 219 11.25 -3.87 9.72
N ARG A 220 12.23 -4.76 9.45
CA ARG A 220 12.45 -6.01 10.17
C ARG A 220 13.05 -5.73 11.55
N LEU A 221 12.25 -5.18 12.44
CA LEU A 221 12.62 -4.90 13.82
C LEU A 221 12.10 -6.02 14.73
N GLY A 222 12.67 -6.13 15.94
CA GLY A 222 12.25 -7.09 16.97
C GLY A 222 12.63 -8.55 16.68
N SER A 223 11.78 -9.47 17.13
CA SER A 223 12.01 -10.93 17.14
C SER A 223 10.98 -11.64 16.26
N PRO A 224 11.28 -12.83 15.69
CA PRO A 224 10.29 -13.68 15.05
C PRO A 224 9.16 -14.16 15.99
N ASP A 225 9.37 -14.15 17.32
CA ASP A 225 8.41 -14.65 18.32
C ASP A 225 7.39 -13.60 18.79
N ARG A 226 7.05 -12.65 17.91
CA ARG A 226 6.07 -11.59 18.21
C ARG A 226 4.64 -12.12 18.21
N ASP A 227 3.78 -11.48 19.00
CA ASP A 227 2.34 -11.72 19.03
C ASP A 227 1.62 -10.97 17.87
N ASP A 228 2.14 -11.18 16.65
CA ASP A 228 1.60 -10.67 15.38
C ASP A 228 1.28 -11.83 14.42
N GLY A 229 0.66 -12.89 14.95
CA GLY A 229 0.53 -14.19 14.30
C GLY A 229 -0.13 -14.19 12.91
N GLU A 230 -0.98 -13.21 12.58
CA GLU A 230 -1.57 -13.05 11.24
C GLU A 230 -0.69 -12.13 10.37
N THR A 231 -0.16 -11.06 10.95
CA THR A 231 0.62 -10.06 10.21
C THR A 231 2.03 -10.53 9.87
N ARG A 232 2.74 -11.16 10.81
CA ARG A 232 4.09 -11.75 10.71
C ARG A 232 5.12 -10.85 10.01
N ILE A 233 5.20 -9.58 10.41
CA ILE A 233 6.03 -8.57 9.71
C ILE A 233 7.49 -8.98 9.68
N PHE A 234 8.01 -9.61 10.73
CA PHE A 234 9.42 -10.02 10.80
C PHE A 234 9.83 -10.90 9.60
N TRP A 235 8.94 -11.80 9.16
CA TRP A 235 9.19 -12.75 8.07
C TRP A 235 8.93 -12.16 6.68
N ARG A 236 8.09 -11.13 6.59
CA ARG A 236 7.73 -10.43 5.34
C ARG A 236 8.68 -9.28 5.01
N ALA A 237 9.21 -8.62 6.04
CA ALA A 237 10.06 -7.45 5.92
C ALA A 237 11.39 -7.72 5.19
N ILE A 238 11.80 -6.76 4.36
CA ILE A 238 13.01 -6.86 3.53
C ILE A 238 14.27 -6.82 4.40
N ASP A 239 14.40 -5.78 5.23
CA ASP A 239 15.57 -5.56 6.08
C ASP A 239 15.24 -4.69 7.30
N LYS A 240 16.18 -4.60 8.25
CA LYS A 240 16.10 -3.67 9.38
C LYS A 240 16.66 -2.28 9.02
N ASP A 241 17.55 -2.21 8.03
CA ASP A 241 18.12 -0.96 7.55
C ASP A 241 17.13 -0.26 6.61
N PRO A 242 16.60 0.91 6.99
CA PRO A 242 15.63 1.64 6.17
C PRO A 242 16.14 2.02 4.79
N TYR A 243 17.45 2.19 4.61
CA TYR A 243 18.04 2.55 3.33
C TYR A 243 18.13 1.36 2.37
N ILE A 244 18.34 0.14 2.90
CA ILE A 244 18.25 -1.09 2.10
C ILE A 244 16.82 -1.30 1.65
N VAL A 245 15.85 -1.18 2.57
CA VAL A 245 14.41 -1.31 2.27
C VAL A 245 13.99 -0.31 1.19
N ALA A 246 14.39 0.96 1.31
CA ALA A 246 14.06 1.98 0.32
C ALA A 246 14.61 1.67 -1.09
N LYS A 247 15.85 1.19 -1.21
CA LYS A 247 16.45 0.83 -2.50
C LYS A 247 15.74 -0.35 -3.15
N VAL A 248 15.51 -1.41 -2.36
CA VAL A 248 14.82 -2.62 -2.84
C VAL A 248 13.41 -2.29 -3.28
N ALA A 249 12.66 -1.50 -2.50
CA ALA A 249 11.32 -1.05 -2.85
C ALA A 249 11.32 -0.22 -4.15
N ALA A 250 12.27 0.70 -4.32
CA ALA A 250 12.38 1.49 -5.53
C ALA A 250 12.62 0.62 -6.78
N TRP A 251 13.57 -0.33 -6.73
CA TRP A 251 13.84 -1.23 -7.87
C TRP A 251 12.66 -2.14 -8.18
N TYR A 252 12.01 -2.68 -7.15
CA TYR A 252 10.85 -3.55 -7.28
C TYR A 252 9.67 -2.79 -7.89
N CYS A 253 9.33 -1.62 -7.36
CA CYS A 253 8.23 -0.81 -7.88
C CYS A 253 8.50 -0.28 -9.29
N ASP A 254 9.68 0.27 -9.59
CA ASP A 254 10.07 0.70 -10.95
C ASP A 254 10.00 -0.45 -11.97
N THR A 255 10.11 -1.70 -11.50
CA THR A 255 9.93 -2.86 -12.37
C THR A 255 8.45 -3.17 -12.60
N LEU A 256 7.64 -3.26 -11.54
CA LEU A 256 6.18 -3.50 -11.67
C LEU A 256 5.48 -2.44 -12.53
N THR A 257 5.83 -1.16 -12.38
CA THR A 257 5.19 -0.09 -13.15
C THR A 257 5.41 -0.21 -14.66
N LYS A 258 6.52 -0.82 -15.11
CA LYS A 258 6.79 -1.10 -16.54
C LYS A 258 5.89 -2.17 -17.14
N PHE A 259 5.30 -3.02 -16.30
CA PHE A 259 4.27 -3.99 -16.69
C PHE A 259 2.86 -3.44 -16.50
N ASN A 260 2.74 -2.14 -16.21
CA ASN A 260 1.49 -1.54 -15.82
C ASN A 260 0.89 -2.33 -14.64
N ILE A 261 1.63 -2.43 -13.54
CA ILE A 261 1.10 -2.91 -12.26
C ILE A 261 1.40 -1.83 -11.22
N ILE A 262 0.35 -1.34 -10.55
CA ILE A 262 0.50 -0.41 -9.43
C ILE A 262 1.24 -1.13 -8.30
N CYS A 263 2.38 -0.58 -7.92
CA CYS A 263 3.12 -1.03 -6.76
C CYS A 263 2.54 -0.38 -5.50
N THR A 264 2.38 -1.12 -4.40
CA THR A 264 1.78 -0.56 -3.17
C THR A 264 2.70 -0.75 -1.98
N LEU A 265 3.28 0.35 -1.51
CA LEU A 265 4.10 0.35 -0.30
C LEU A 265 3.23 0.10 0.92
N LYS A 266 3.60 -0.85 1.78
CA LYS A 266 2.82 -1.14 2.98
C LYS A 266 3.66 -1.51 4.21
N HIS A 267 3.18 -1.22 5.43
CA HIS A 267 1.91 -0.55 5.78
C HIS A 267 2.24 0.74 6.54
N PHE A 268 1.94 1.91 5.97
CA PHE A 268 2.22 3.19 6.63
C PHE A 268 1.41 3.27 7.94
N PRO A 269 1.99 3.70 9.08
CA PRO A 269 3.28 4.40 9.27
C PRO A 269 4.49 3.50 9.56
N GLY A 270 4.38 2.18 9.41
CA GLY A 270 5.44 1.20 9.70
C GLY A 270 5.03 0.22 10.80
N LEU A 271 4.52 -0.95 10.45
CA LEU A 271 4.09 -2.00 11.38
C LEU A 271 5.25 -2.78 12.01
N GLY A 272 6.50 -2.54 11.57
CA GLY A 272 7.70 -3.17 12.13
C GLY A 272 7.88 -2.95 13.63
N ARG A 273 7.24 -1.93 14.22
CA ARG A 273 7.28 -1.63 15.67
C ARG A 273 6.08 -2.13 16.46
N VAL A 274 5.07 -2.66 15.77
CA VAL A 274 3.82 -3.04 16.38
C VAL A 274 3.99 -4.41 17.05
N ALA A 275 3.58 -4.51 18.30
CA ALA A 275 3.72 -5.73 19.09
C ALA A 275 2.46 -6.61 19.08
N ARG A 276 1.30 -6.07 18.68
CA ARG A 276 -0.01 -6.74 18.68
C ARG A 276 -0.63 -6.75 17.29
N ASP A 277 -1.35 -7.81 16.98
CA ASP A 277 -1.94 -7.97 15.65
C ASP A 277 -3.19 -7.09 15.39
N THR A 278 -3.13 -6.25 14.35
CA THR A 278 -4.24 -5.37 13.94
C THR A 278 -5.44 -6.10 13.33
N HIS A 279 -5.28 -7.36 12.90
CA HIS A 279 -6.41 -8.19 12.44
C HIS A 279 -7.39 -8.49 13.57
N VAL A 280 -6.91 -8.55 14.82
CA VAL A 280 -7.70 -8.98 15.98
C VAL A 280 -8.20 -7.79 16.80
N MET A 281 -7.36 -6.76 16.99
CA MET A 281 -7.65 -5.61 17.86
C MET A 281 -6.82 -4.38 17.45
N SER A 282 -7.15 -3.21 18.00
CA SER A 282 -6.32 -2.03 17.78
C SER A 282 -4.90 -2.22 18.34
N ALA A 283 -3.91 -1.73 17.60
CA ALA A 283 -2.53 -1.68 18.04
C ALA A 283 -1.99 -0.25 18.03
N ASP A 284 -0.89 -0.03 18.74
CA ASP A 284 -0.32 1.29 19.00
C ASP A 284 1.16 1.35 18.61
N ILE A 285 1.59 2.48 18.04
CA ILE A 285 3.00 2.84 17.87
C ILE A 285 3.32 3.95 18.86
N VAL A 286 4.06 3.58 19.90
CA VAL A 286 4.51 4.48 20.99
C VAL A 286 5.79 5.25 20.65
N ALA A 287 6.40 4.97 19.51
CA ALA A 287 7.64 5.63 19.08
C ALA A 287 7.44 7.12 18.85
N LYS A 288 8.48 7.92 19.13
CA LYS A 288 8.47 9.36 18.87
C LYS A 288 8.42 9.63 17.37
N GLU A 289 7.74 10.69 16.98
CA GLU A 289 7.65 11.13 15.57
C GLU A 289 9.02 11.28 14.90
N SER A 290 9.97 11.96 15.58
CA SER A 290 11.36 12.11 15.09
C SER A 290 12.09 10.79 14.85
N GLN A 291 11.77 9.75 15.63
CA GLN A 291 12.33 8.43 15.41
C GLN A 291 11.77 7.82 14.13
N LEU A 292 10.44 7.85 13.97
CA LEU A 292 9.77 7.32 12.77
C LEU A 292 10.24 8.03 11.50
N GLU A 293 10.44 9.34 11.56
CA GLU A 293 10.97 10.14 10.44
C GLU A 293 12.36 9.69 9.97
N LEU A 294 13.21 9.28 10.91
CA LEU A 294 14.59 8.85 10.65
C LEU A 294 14.71 7.36 10.33
N THR A 295 13.65 6.58 10.56
CA THR A 295 13.65 5.13 10.30
C THR A 295 12.46 4.68 9.47
N ASP A 296 11.29 4.49 10.08
CA ASP A 296 10.16 3.74 9.51
C ASP A 296 9.56 4.44 8.30
N TRP A 297 9.61 5.77 8.26
CA TRP A 297 9.09 6.56 7.16
C TRP A 297 10.08 6.73 6.02
N VAL A 298 11.36 6.38 6.20
CA VAL A 298 12.40 6.55 5.17
C VAL A 298 12.07 5.80 3.88
N PRO A 299 11.64 4.51 3.89
CA PRO A 299 11.24 3.82 2.68
C PRO A 299 10.05 4.49 1.97
N PHE A 300 9.00 4.85 2.72
CA PHE A 300 7.83 5.54 2.16
C PHE A 300 8.23 6.86 1.51
N ARG A 301 8.93 7.72 2.24
CA ARG A 301 9.39 9.04 1.77
C ARG A 301 10.18 9.00 0.48
N ARG A 302 10.98 7.96 0.29
CA ARG A 302 11.89 7.84 -0.85
C ARG A 302 11.22 7.31 -2.11
N VAL A 303 10.07 6.65 -1.97
CA VAL A 303 9.48 5.87 -3.06
C VAL A 303 8.06 6.33 -3.40
N MET A 304 7.28 6.77 -2.42
CA MET A 304 5.83 7.02 -2.58
C MET A 304 5.46 8.11 -3.58
N THR A 305 6.39 8.97 -3.98
CA THR A 305 6.16 10.08 -4.92
C THR A 305 6.36 9.69 -6.38
N GLU A 306 6.88 8.48 -6.65
CA GLU A 306 7.09 8.02 -8.02
C GLU A 306 5.75 7.64 -8.69
N PRO A 307 5.57 7.89 -10.00
CA PRO A 307 4.36 7.51 -10.73
C PRO A 307 4.10 6.00 -10.66
N GLY A 308 2.83 5.59 -10.60
CA GLY A 308 2.46 4.18 -10.54
C GLY A 308 2.66 3.52 -9.17
N ILE A 309 2.96 4.30 -8.14
CA ILE A 309 3.09 3.82 -6.76
C ILE A 309 1.91 4.31 -5.92
N ALA A 310 1.34 3.40 -5.14
CA ALA A 310 0.36 3.66 -4.11
C ALA A 310 0.96 3.41 -2.72
N THR A 311 0.31 3.91 -1.68
CA THR A 311 0.68 3.63 -0.28
C THR A 311 -0.53 3.11 0.46
N MET A 312 -0.38 1.93 1.07
CA MET A 312 -1.37 1.35 1.96
C MET A 312 -1.17 1.86 3.39
N ILE A 313 -2.25 2.27 4.04
CA ILE A 313 -2.23 2.80 5.41
C ILE A 313 -2.84 1.77 6.36
N GLY A 314 -2.04 1.32 7.33
CA GLY A 314 -2.44 0.32 8.32
C GLY A 314 -3.36 0.86 9.42
N HIS A 315 -4.04 -0.05 10.12
CA HIS A 315 -5.00 0.25 11.18
C HIS A 315 -4.37 0.37 12.57
N VAL A 316 -3.29 1.16 12.68
CA VAL A 316 -2.55 1.36 13.92
C VAL A 316 -2.72 2.79 14.43
N ARG A 317 -2.83 2.98 15.74
CA ARG A 317 -2.81 4.32 16.35
C ARG A 317 -1.38 4.80 16.51
N LEU A 318 -1.15 6.06 16.21
CA LEU A 318 0.17 6.67 16.25
C LEU A 318 0.22 7.66 17.40
N ASP A 319 0.75 7.23 18.55
CA ASP A 319 0.62 7.98 19.81
C ASP A 319 1.19 9.39 19.77
N ALA A 320 2.23 9.59 18.96
CA ALA A 320 2.86 10.89 18.79
C ALA A 320 1.96 11.92 18.06
N ILE A 321 0.89 11.47 17.38
CA ILE A 321 0.06 12.30 16.50
C ILE A 321 -1.43 12.18 16.82
N ASP A 322 -1.95 10.95 16.87
CA ASP A 322 -3.34 10.64 17.17
C ASP A 322 -3.42 9.30 17.94
N LYS A 323 -3.74 9.40 19.23
CA LYS A 323 -3.86 8.29 20.17
C LYS A 323 -5.20 7.57 20.11
N THR A 324 -6.15 8.06 19.33
CA THR A 324 -7.55 7.62 19.41
C THR A 324 -8.03 6.98 18.12
N THR A 325 -7.55 7.47 16.98
CA THR A 325 -8.03 7.06 15.67
C THR A 325 -6.89 6.37 14.90
N PRO A 326 -7.10 5.15 14.39
CA PRO A 326 -6.16 4.47 13.51
C PRO A 326 -5.71 5.32 12.32
N ALA A 327 -4.45 5.19 11.94
CA ALA A 327 -3.79 5.99 10.90
C ALA A 327 -4.56 6.02 9.58
N SER A 328 -5.17 4.90 9.19
CA SER A 328 -5.95 4.75 7.94
C SER A 328 -7.19 5.62 7.84
N PHE A 329 -7.71 6.15 8.95
CA PHE A 329 -8.83 7.09 8.95
C PHE A 329 -8.65 8.24 9.96
N SER A 330 -7.40 8.53 10.30
CA SER A 330 -7.03 9.70 11.11
C SER A 330 -6.67 10.86 10.20
N ASP A 331 -7.50 11.91 10.24
CA ASP A 331 -7.21 13.17 9.56
C ASP A 331 -5.86 13.76 9.99
N ALA A 332 -5.53 13.69 11.28
CA ALA A 332 -4.27 14.18 11.80
C ALA A 332 -3.07 13.44 11.19
N VAL A 333 -3.13 12.12 11.05
CA VAL A 333 -2.03 11.36 10.42
C VAL A 333 -1.97 11.66 8.92
N ILE A 334 -3.10 11.59 8.21
CA ILE A 334 -3.11 11.73 6.75
C ILE A 334 -2.76 13.16 6.32
N ASN A 335 -3.39 14.17 6.91
CA ASN A 335 -3.23 15.57 6.49
C ASN A 335 -2.10 16.32 7.20
N ARG A 336 -1.53 15.85 8.32
CA ARG A 336 -0.33 16.48 8.92
C ARG A 336 0.97 15.78 8.56
N VAL A 337 0.92 14.48 8.24
CA VAL A 337 2.11 13.69 7.90
C VAL A 337 2.12 13.35 6.42
N ILE A 338 1.13 12.58 5.94
CA ILE A 338 1.21 11.94 4.63
C ILE A 338 1.14 12.96 3.49
N ARG A 339 0.11 13.81 3.48
CA ARG A 339 -0.13 14.76 2.37
C ARG A 339 0.88 15.91 2.32
N PRO A 340 1.24 16.61 3.43
CA PRO A 340 2.14 17.76 3.35
C PRO A 340 3.62 17.37 3.33
N ARG A 341 4.06 16.46 4.21
CA ARG A 341 5.50 16.24 4.46
C ARG A 341 6.19 15.41 3.39
N PHE A 342 5.40 14.71 2.58
CA PHE A 342 5.90 13.88 1.50
C PHE A 342 5.61 14.48 0.12
N GLU A 343 5.13 15.73 0.07
CA GLU A 343 4.64 16.38 -1.17
C GLU A 343 3.68 15.47 -1.94
N ASN A 344 2.98 14.59 -1.21
CA ASN A 344 2.46 13.36 -1.79
C ASN A 344 1.11 13.59 -2.45
N ASP A 345 1.14 13.48 -3.76
CA ASP A 345 -0.03 13.39 -4.61
C ASP A 345 -0.26 11.98 -5.18
N GLY A 346 0.45 10.99 -4.61
CA GLY A 346 0.24 9.57 -4.85
C GLY A 346 -1.05 9.04 -4.22
N LEU A 347 -1.45 7.87 -4.68
CA LEU A 347 -2.66 7.16 -4.30
C LEU A 347 -2.53 6.58 -2.90
N LEU A 348 -3.50 6.88 -2.05
CA LEU A 348 -3.62 6.28 -0.72
C LEU A 348 -4.73 5.25 -0.73
N ILE A 349 -4.42 4.05 -0.27
CA ILE A 349 -5.40 2.98 -0.03
C ILE A 349 -5.36 2.58 1.45
N THR A 350 -6.49 2.20 2.02
CA THR A 350 -6.51 1.63 3.37
C THR A 350 -5.99 0.20 3.35
N ASP A 351 -5.49 -0.28 4.49
CA ASP A 351 -5.51 -1.71 4.79
C ASP A 351 -6.97 -2.21 4.90
N ASP A 352 -7.18 -3.52 5.09
CA ASP A 352 -8.52 -4.12 5.03
C ASP A 352 -9.46 -3.65 6.16
N PHE A 353 -10.54 -2.98 5.77
CA PHE A 353 -11.56 -2.49 6.69
C PHE A 353 -12.37 -3.59 7.39
N SER A 354 -12.28 -4.84 6.95
CA SER A 354 -12.85 -5.98 7.67
C SER A 354 -12.09 -6.32 8.97
N MET A 355 -10.86 -5.80 9.14
CA MET A 355 -10.00 -6.08 10.28
C MET A 355 -10.57 -5.56 11.62
N GLY A 356 -10.27 -6.28 12.70
CA GLY A 356 -10.73 -5.99 14.05
C GLY A 356 -10.39 -4.58 14.54
N ALA A 357 -9.25 -4.02 14.13
CA ALA A 357 -8.87 -2.65 14.48
C ALA A 357 -9.85 -1.58 13.95
N VAL A 358 -10.60 -1.86 12.89
CA VAL A 358 -11.65 -1.00 12.33
C VAL A 358 -13.01 -1.40 12.88
N THR A 359 -13.40 -2.66 12.73
CA THR A 359 -14.74 -3.14 13.08
C THR A 359 -15.06 -3.04 14.57
N LYS A 360 -14.06 -3.17 15.44
CA LYS A 360 -14.19 -2.99 16.90
C LYS A 360 -13.84 -1.57 17.37
N SER A 361 -13.53 -0.66 16.46
CA SER A 361 -13.32 0.75 16.82
C SER A 361 -14.64 1.43 17.16
N ARG A 362 -14.58 2.55 17.87
CA ARG A 362 -15.76 3.39 18.18
C ARG A 362 -16.50 3.89 16.94
N ASP A 363 -15.82 3.94 15.80
CA ASP A 363 -16.36 4.46 14.54
C ASP A 363 -17.06 3.37 13.72
N GLY A 364 -16.78 2.10 14.03
CA GLY A 364 -17.23 0.96 13.24
C GLY A 364 -16.82 1.07 11.78
N LEU A 365 -17.41 0.21 10.94
CA LEU A 365 -17.08 0.16 9.52
C LEU A 365 -17.52 1.42 8.77
N GLY A 366 -18.77 1.86 8.96
CA GLY A 366 -19.35 3.00 8.27
C GLY A 366 -18.71 4.34 8.65
N GLY A 367 -18.53 4.59 9.96
CA GLY A 367 -17.91 5.83 10.44
C GLY A 367 -16.43 5.92 10.05
N ALA A 368 -15.70 4.80 10.09
CA ALA A 368 -14.32 4.76 9.60
C ALA A 368 -14.22 5.07 8.10
N ALA A 369 -15.17 4.60 7.28
CA ALA A 369 -15.17 4.85 5.84
C ALA A 369 -15.37 6.33 5.52
N VAL A 370 -16.38 6.96 6.14
CA VAL A 370 -16.62 8.40 6.00
C VAL A 370 -15.39 9.21 6.44
N LYS A 371 -14.78 8.86 7.58
CA LYS A 371 -13.55 9.51 8.07
C LYS A 371 -12.37 9.34 7.12
N ALA A 372 -12.15 8.14 6.58
CA ALA A 372 -11.06 7.87 5.65
C ALA A 372 -11.17 8.74 4.39
N LEU A 373 -12.36 8.78 3.77
CA LEU A 373 -12.59 9.59 2.57
C LEU A 373 -12.41 11.09 2.85
N ASN A 374 -12.92 11.58 3.97
CA ASN A 374 -12.78 12.99 4.36
C ASN A 374 -11.36 13.38 4.75
N ALA A 375 -10.62 12.46 5.37
CA ALA A 375 -9.19 12.61 5.62
C ALA A 375 -8.37 12.60 4.32
N GLY A 376 -8.96 12.20 3.19
CA GLY A 376 -8.34 12.23 1.87
C GLY A 376 -7.67 10.91 1.49
N VAL A 377 -8.10 9.77 2.03
CA VAL A 377 -7.75 8.45 1.48
C VAL A 377 -8.47 8.23 0.16
N ASP A 378 -7.77 7.76 -0.87
CA ASP A 378 -8.31 7.65 -2.23
C ASP A 378 -9.12 6.36 -2.43
N LEU A 379 -8.68 5.24 -1.88
CA LEU A 379 -9.36 3.95 -1.99
C LEU A 379 -9.54 3.29 -0.62
N ILE A 380 -10.67 2.67 -0.39
CA ILE A 380 -10.92 1.81 0.77
C ILE A 380 -10.89 0.36 0.29
N LEU A 381 -10.05 -0.45 0.94
CA LEU A 381 -10.02 -1.90 0.76
C LEU A 381 -11.00 -2.55 1.75
N LEU A 382 -11.88 -3.39 1.24
CA LEU A 382 -12.74 -4.26 2.03
C LEU A 382 -12.62 -5.67 1.47
N CYS A 383 -11.94 -6.59 2.15
CA CYS A 383 -11.65 -7.93 1.61
C CYS A 383 -12.86 -8.88 1.53
N THR A 384 -14.06 -8.39 1.83
CA THR A 384 -15.32 -9.13 1.71
C THR A 384 -16.37 -8.30 0.97
N VAL A 385 -17.39 -8.98 0.45
CA VAL A 385 -18.58 -8.34 -0.15
C VAL A 385 -19.87 -8.86 0.47
N ASP A 386 -19.78 -9.32 1.70
CA ASP A 386 -20.90 -9.76 2.53
C ASP A 386 -21.68 -8.54 3.08
N GLN A 387 -22.33 -8.70 4.24
CA GLN A 387 -23.04 -7.62 4.91
C GLN A 387 -22.14 -6.41 5.24
N SER A 388 -20.82 -6.60 5.31
CA SER A 388 -19.86 -5.50 5.54
C SER A 388 -19.91 -4.48 4.42
N PHE A 389 -20.03 -4.91 3.16
CA PHE A 389 -20.19 -3.98 2.04
C PHE A 389 -21.49 -3.17 2.18
N ASP A 390 -22.57 -3.84 2.57
CA ASP A 390 -23.87 -3.20 2.71
C ASP A 390 -23.88 -2.15 3.83
N ILE A 391 -23.25 -2.45 4.97
CA ILE A 391 -23.04 -1.52 6.08
C ILE A 391 -22.23 -0.32 5.63
N LEU A 392 -21.09 -0.56 4.97
CA LEU A 392 -20.19 0.49 4.52
C LEU A 392 -20.87 1.41 3.50
N MET A 393 -21.49 0.85 2.46
CA MET A 393 -22.12 1.64 1.40
C MET A 393 -23.37 2.36 1.90
N SER A 394 -24.17 1.76 2.79
CA SER A 394 -25.29 2.45 3.44
C SER A 394 -24.84 3.71 4.18
N ALA A 395 -23.74 3.59 4.95
CA ALA A 395 -23.15 4.71 5.66
C ALA A 395 -22.66 5.81 4.72
N LEU A 396 -21.99 5.45 3.62
CA LEU A 396 -21.52 6.41 2.63
C LEU A 396 -22.66 7.13 1.91
N LEU A 397 -23.71 6.39 1.53
CA LEU A 397 -24.90 6.96 0.88
C LEU A 397 -25.63 7.93 1.81
N GLU A 398 -25.76 7.59 3.09
CA GLU A 398 -26.34 8.46 4.10
C GLU A 398 -25.48 9.70 4.36
N ALA A 399 -24.17 9.54 4.49
CA ALA A 399 -23.24 10.64 4.68
C ALA A 399 -23.25 11.62 3.48
N ASP A 400 -23.26 11.11 2.24
CA ASP A 400 -23.36 11.95 1.04
C ASP A 400 -24.69 12.71 0.99
N ARG A 401 -25.82 12.04 1.31
CA ARG A 401 -27.14 12.67 1.39
C ARG A 401 -27.17 13.81 2.41
N ASN A 402 -26.44 13.69 3.50
CA ASN A 402 -26.37 14.68 4.56
C ASN A 402 -25.30 15.77 4.31
N GLY A 403 -24.55 15.71 3.20
CA GLY A 403 -23.46 16.64 2.92
C GLY A 403 -22.21 16.44 3.79
N GLU A 404 -22.04 15.25 4.37
CA GLU A 404 -20.94 14.90 5.27
C GLU A 404 -19.71 14.36 4.51
N ILE A 405 -19.82 14.10 3.20
CA ILE A 405 -18.70 13.73 2.33
C ILE A 405 -18.16 14.98 1.64
N ALA A 406 -16.88 15.27 1.84
CA ALA A 406 -16.23 16.45 1.27
C ALA A 406 -16.01 16.28 -0.25
N LEU A 407 -16.84 16.92 -1.08
CA LEU A 407 -16.73 16.88 -2.55
C LEU A 407 -15.35 17.31 -3.08
N ALA A 408 -14.67 18.23 -2.39
CA ALA A 408 -13.31 18.62 -2.74
C ALA A 408 -12.33 17.44 -2.68
N ARG A 409 -12.45 16.58 -1.66
CA ARG A 409 -11.64 15.35 -1.54
C ARG A 409 -11.95 14.34 -2.61
N GLU A 410 -13.21 14.29 -3.04
CA GLU A 410 -13.59 13.45 -4.16
C GLU A 410 -12.93 13.89 -5.47
N ASN A 411 -13.03 15.18 -5.77
CA ASN A 411 -12.41 15.76 -6.97
C ASN A 411 -10.90 15.51 -6.98
N GLU A 412 -10.21 15.77 -5.86
CA GLU A 412 -8.78 15.48 -5.71
C GLU A 412 -8.46 14.03 -6.07
N THR A 413 -9.15 13.06 -5.48
CA THR A 413 -8.92 11.65 -5.76
C THR A 413 -9.19 11.28 -7.22
N ARG A 414 -10.24 11.83 -7.85
CA ARG A 414 -10.47 11.58 -9.28
C ARG A 414 -9.29 12.06 -10.12
N GLU A 415 -8.72 13.22 -9.81
CA GLU A 415 -7.51 13.70 -10.48
C GLU A 415 -6.28 12.82 -10.18
N ARG A 416 -6.15 12.29 -8.95
CA ARG A 416 -5.07 11.34 -8.63
C ARG A 416 -5.20 10.07 -9.47
N LEU A 417 -6.38 9.46 -9.46
CA LEU A 417 -6.67 8.21 -10.18
C LEU A 417 -6.35 8.37 -11.66
N LYS A 418 -6.73 9.48 -12.31
CA LYS A 418 -6.43 9.77 -13.73
C LYS A 418 -4.94 9.69 -14.12
N ARG A 419 -4.02 9.90 -13.17
CA ARG A 419 -2.57 9.85 -13.45
C ARG A 419 -2.00 8.44 -13.44
N TYR A 420 -2.75 7.46 -12.96
CA TYR A 420 -2.34 6.07 -13.02
C TYR A 420 -2.72 5.54 -14.40
N VAL A 421 -1.73 4.99 -15.10
CA VAL A 421 -1.69 4.69 -16.56
C VAL A 421 -2.84 3.79 -17.06
N PHE A 422 -3.65 3.23 -16.15
CA PHE A 422 -4.80 2.36 -16.40
C PHE A 422 -6.11 3.09 -16.67
N VAL A 423 -6.12 4.42 -16.52
CA VAL A 423 -7.36 5.19 -16.63
C VAL A 423 -7.79 5.45 -18.07
N ASP A 424 -6.89 5.24 -19.04
CA ASP A 424 -7.20 5.54 -20.43
C ASP A 424 -6.79 4.41 -21.38
N ASP A 425 -7.67 3.43 -21.53
CA ASP A 425 -7.55 2.32 -22.49
C ASP A 425 -7.70 2.78 -23.95
N ARG A 426 -7.92 4.07 -24.23
CA ARG A 426 -8.11 4.57 -25.60
C ARG A 426 -6.93 4.25 -26.53
N ASP A 427 -5.75 3.97 -25.96
CA ASP A 427 -4.52 3.69 -26.72
C ASP A 427 -3.92 2.28 -26.48
N LEU A 428 -4.54 1.40 -25.68
CA LEU A 428 -3.99 0.06 -25.46
C LEU A 428 -4.50 -0.93 -26.52
N PRO A 429 -3.61 -1.67 -27.21
CA PRO A 429 -4.04 -2.75 -28.09
C PRO A 429 -4.79 -3.81 -27.27
N PRO A 430 -5.81 -4.48 -27.85
CA PRO A 430 -6.53 -5.54 -27.17
C PRO A 430 -5.54 -6.61 -26.69
N PRO A 431 -5.80 -7.26 -25.53
CA PRO A 431 -4.94 -8.31 -25.02
C PRO A 431 -4.74 -9.38 -26.10
N ALA A 432 -3.51 -9.87 -26.22
CA ALA A 432 -3.19 -10.92 -27.17
C ALA A 432 -4.11 -12.13 -26.93
N PRO A 433 -4.67 -12.76 -27.99
CA PRO A 433 -5.47 -13.96 -27.82
C PRO A 433 -4.67 -14.98 -27.01
N VAL A 434 -5.26 -15.51 -25.94
CA VAL A 434 -4.70 -16.66 -25.24
C VAL A 434 -4.53 -17.76 -26.29
N GLN A 435 -3.28 -18.05 -26.67
CA GLN A 435 -3.00 -19.11 -27.62
C GLN A 435 -3.53 -20.40 -27.01
N ALA A 436 -4.62 -20.92 -27.57
CA ALA A 436 -5.08 -22.25 -27.26
C ALA A 436 -3.88 -23.19 -27.44
N GLN A 437 -3.50 -23.89 -26.37
CA GLN A 437 -2.51 -24.95 -26.44
C GLN A 437 -2.90 -25.85 -27.61
N GLN A 438 -2.03 -25.92 -28.62
CA GLN A 438 -2.17 -26.87 -29.70
C GLN A 438 -2.21 -28.25 -29.07
N ASN A 439 -3.38 -28.88 -29.12
CA ASN A 439 -3.56 -30.29 -28.81
C ASN A 439 -2.59 -31.08 -29.69
N SER A 440 -1.50 -31.54 -29.09
CA SER A 440 -0.64 -32.54 -29.72
C SER A 440 -1.47 -33.82 -29.88
N PRO A 441 -1.46 -34.50 -31.05
CA PRO A 441 -2.16 -35.76 -31.20
C PRO A 441 -1.56 -36.80 -30.23
N PRO A 442 -2.37 -37.73 -29.69
CA PRO A 442 -1.85 -38.78 -28.83
C PRO A 442 -0.82 -39.64 -29.58
N PRO A 443 0.23 -40.13 -28.91
CA PRO A 443 1.25 -40.95 -29.56
C PRO A 443 0.64 -42.24 -30.10
N ALA A 444 1.00 -42.58 -31.34
CA ALA A 444 0.60 -43.82 -31.98
C ALA A 444 1.04 -45.03 -31.14
N ARG A 445 0.14 -46.00 -30.95
CA ARG A 445 0.44 -47.25 -30.25
C ARG A 445 1.48 -48.04 -31.03
N PRO A 446 2.50 -48.63 -30.38
CA PRO A 446 3.42 -49.54 -31.05
C PRO A 446 2.72 -50.87 -31.36
N ASN A 447 3.06 -51.43 -32.53
CA ASN A 447 2.64 -52.77 -32.97
C ASN A 447 3.17 -53.87 -32.07
#